data_AF-A0A383DW03-F1
#
_entry.id   AF-A0A383DW03-F1
#
_cell.length_a   1.000
_cell.length_b   1.000
_cell.length_c   1.000
_cell.angle_alpha   90.00
_cell.angle_beta   90.00
_cell.angle_gamma   90.00
#
_symmetry.space_group_name_H-M   'P 1'
#
loop_
_entity.id
_entity.type
_entity.pdbx_description
1 polymer ?
#
loop_
_entity_poly.entity_id
_entity_poly.type
_entity_poly.pdbx_seq_one_letter_code
_entity_poly.pdbx_strand_id
1 'polypeptide(L)'
;MKQIPPPFPDGQPLQFRSTVHGTVFAGRDRFVEMLRAGDRVQLIADPPVQIDPEVWVHLESGEPIGHLPVEIGRWLWPWLSRGGVAEARALQVRGSDVPSW
;
A
#
# COMPACT_ATOMS: atom_id res chain seq x y z
N MET A 1 22.97 6.03 14.20
CA MET A 1 22.86 7.22 13.31
C MET A 1 21.38 7.42 13.00
N LYS A 2 20.82 8.62 13.20
CA LYS A 2 19.43 8.90 12.76
C LYS A 2 19.47 9.06 11.24
N GLN A 3 18.89 8.12 10.51
CA GLN A 3 18.81 8.18 9.06
C GLN A 3 17.85 9.31 8.69
N ILE A 4 18.32 10.28 7.89
CA ILE A 4 17.48 11.36 7.39
C ILE A 4 16.60 10.78 6.28
N PRO A 5 15.26 10.88 6.35
CA PRO A 5 14.41 10.34 5.30
C PRO A 5 14.69 11.06 3.98
N PRO A 6 14.59 10.35 2.84
CA PRO A 6 14.75 10.97 1.53
C PRO A 6 13.70 12.08 1.31
N PRO A 7 14.02 13.13 0.53
CA PRO A 7 13.03 14.15 0.20
C PRO A 7 11.83 13.50 -0.52
N PHE A 8 10.63 13.96 -0.16
CA PHE A 8 9.39 13.48 -0.78
C PHE A 8 9.34 13.91 -2.27
N PRO A 9 8.79 13.09 -3.18
CA PRO A 9 8.79 13.41 -4.61
C PRO A 9 8.05 14.70 -4.95
N ASP A 10 8.67 15.55 -5.78
CA ASP A 10 8.08 16.81 -6.22
C ASP A 10 6.79 16.58 -7.02
N GLY A 11 5.80 17.46 -6.82
CA GLY A 11 4.53 17.42 -7.54
C GLY A 11 3.58 16.31 -7.11
N GLN A 12 3.96 15.45 -6.16
CA GLN A 12 3.09 14.40 -5.62
C GLN A 12 2.32 14.86 -4.38
N PRO A 13 1.10 14.35 -4.15
CA PRO A 13 0.31 14.73 -2.99
C PRO A 13 0.88 14.13 -1.69
N LEU A 14 1.06 14.97 -0.68
CA LEU A 14 1.46 14.53 0.67
C LEU A 14 0.38 13.67 1.36
N GLN A 15 -0.88 13.84 0.95
CA GLN A 15 -2.02 13.07 1.42
C GLN A 15 -2.94 12.74 0.25
N PHE A 16 -3.30 11.47 0.10
CA PHE A 16 -4.16 11.01 -0.97
C PHE A 16 -5.04 9.85 -0.52
N ARG A 17 -6.02 9.49 -1.36
CA ARG A 17 -6.84 8.30 -1.20
C ARG A 17 -6.62 7.41 -2.42
N SER A 18 -6.63 6.10 -2.21
CA SER A 18 -6.45 5.14 -3.28
C SER A 18 -7.25 3.88 -3.00
N THR A 19 -7.61 3.18 -4.08
CA THR A 19 -8.09 1.79 -4.04
C THR A 19 -6.92 0.85 -3.79
N VAL A 20 -7.22 -0.35 -3.27
CA VAL A 20 -6.23 -1.43 -3.16
C VAL A 20 -6.60 -2.49 -4.18
N HIS A 21 -5.65 -2.86 -5.04
CA HIS A 21 -5.82 -3.85 -6.11
C HIS A 21 -5.27 -5.21 -5.67
N GLY A 22 -5.64 -6.28 -6.39
CA GLY A 22 -5.09 -7.62 -6.16
C GLY A 22 -5.57 -8.32 -4.89
N THR A 23 -6.72 -7.91 -4.35
CA THR A 23 -7.29 -8.36 -3.07
C THR A 23 -7.93 -9.75 -3.09
N VAL A 24 -8.25 -10.28 -4.27
CA VAL A 24 -8.95 -11.58 -4.44
C VAL A 24 -7.99 -12.76 -4.65
N PHE A 25 -6.72 -12.48 -4.96
CA PHE A 25 -5.74 -13.53 -5.25
C PHE A 25 -5.13 -14.13 -3.98
N ALA A 26 -4.69 -15.38 -4.05
CA ALA A 26 -3.96 -16.08 -2.99
C ALA A 26 -4.67 -16.16 -1.62
N GLY A 27 -6.01 -16.13 -1.60
CA GLY A 27 -6.80 -16.21 -0.37
C GLY A 27 -6.61 -14.99 0.53
N ARG A 28 -6.45 -13.80 -0.07
CA ARG A 28 -6.32 -12.51 0.63
C ARG A 28 -7.67 -11.89 1.00
N ASP A 29 -8.74 -12.38 0.38
CA ASP A 29 -10.13 -12.04 0.69
C ASP A 29 -10.45 -12.17 2.19
N ARG A 30 -10.01 -13.25 2.84
CA ARG A 30 -10.14 -13.42 4.31
C ARG A 30 -9.49 -12.31 5.12
N PHE A 31 -8.39 -11.73 4.64
CA PHE A 31 -7.70 -10.64 5.33
C PHE A 31 -8.43 -9.31 5.13
N VAL A 32 -9.06 -9.12 3.96
CA VAL A 32 -9.94 -7.97 3.71
C VAL A 32 -11.18 -8.03 4.60
N GLU A 33 -11.75 -9.21 4.83
CA GLU A 33 -12.90 -9.40 5.74
C GLU A 33 -12.60 -9.04 7.20
N MET A 34 -11.34 -9.19 7.63
CA MET A 34 -10.90 -8.83 8.98
C MET A 34 -10.69 -7.33 9.16
N LEU A 35 -10.58 -6.58 8.06
CA LEU A 35 -10.21 -5.18 8.04
C LEU A 35 -11.42 -4.28 8.30
N ARG A 36 -11.25 -3.26 9.12
CA ARG A 36 -12.27 -2.23 9.39
C ARG A 36 -11.78 -0.85 9.01
N ALA A 37 -12.73 0.03 8.71
CA ALA A 37 -12.43 1.43 8.52
C ALA A 37 -11.79 2.02 9.79
N GLY A 38 -10.67 2.73 9.62
CA GLY A 38 -9.83 3.28 10.68
C GLY A 38 -8.57 2.46 10.98
N ASP A 39 -8.57 1.16 10.63
CA ASP A 39 -7.45 0.26 10.89
C ASP A 39 -6.19 0.75 10.18
N ARG A 40 -5.05 0.56 10.84
CA ARG A 40 -3.74 0.85 10.27
C ARG A 40 -3.37 -0.25 9.28
N VAL A 41 -2.78 0.17 8.17
CA VAL A 41 -2.17 -0.72 7.18
C VAL A 41 -0.75 -0.25 6.90
N GLN A 42 0.11 -1.19 6.54
CA GLN A 42 1.51 -0.89 6.20
C GLN A 42 1.67 -0.80 4.69
N LEU A 43 2.46 0.18 4.23
CA LEU A 43 2.86 0.31 2.84
C LEU A 43 4.30 -0.17 2.70
N ILE A 44 4.50 -1.27 1.97
CA ILE A 44 5.78 -1.94 1.83
C ILE A 44 6.20 -1.89 0.36
N ALA A 45 7.35 -1.30 0.08
CA ALA A 45 7.92 -1.32 -1.26
C ALA A 45 8.49 -2.70 -1.58
N ASP A 46 8.25 -3.18 -2.81
CA ASP A 46 8.91 -4.38 -3.29
C ASP A 46 10.44 -4.26 -3.23
N PRO A 47 11.15 -5.38 -3.08
CA PRO A 47 12.60 -5.41 -3.20
C PRO A 47 13.06 -4.82 -4.54
N PRO A 48 14.20 -4.09 -4.58
CA PRO A 48 14.70 -3.42 -5.80
C PRO A 48 15.26 -4.37 -6.88
N VAL A 49 14.97 -5.66 -6.77
CA VAL A 49 15.32 -6.68 -7.77
C VAL A 49 14.17 -7.01 -8.72
N GLN A 50 12.97 -6.49 -8.46
CA GLN A 50 11.80 -6.70 -9.32
C GLN A 50 11.89 -5.87 -10.60
N ILE A 51 11.40 -6.43 -11.71
CA ILE A 51 11.36 -5.76 -13.02
C ILE A 51 10.33 -4.63 -13.01
N ASP A 52 9.15 -4.90 -12.43
CA ASP A 52 8.05 -3.94 -12.25
C ASP A 52 7.68 -3.90 -10.75
N PRO A 53 8.42 -3.13 -9.94
CA PRO A 53 8.22 -3.13 -8.49
C PRO A 53 6.92 -2.42 -8.09
N GLU A 54 6.20 -2.99 -7.14
CA GLU A 54 4.95 -2.47 -6.60
C GLU A 54 5.09 -1.93 -5.17
N VAL A 55 4.05 -1.23 -4.71
CA VAL A 55 3.87 -0.91 -3.29
C VAL A 55 2.74 -1.75 -2.76
N TRP A 56 3.08 -2.70 -1.90
CA TRP A 56 2.15 -3.62 -1.27
C TRP A 56 1.50 -2.99 -0.04
N VAL A 57 0.23 -3.31 0.14
CA VAL A 57 -0.52 -2.99 1.34
C VAL A 57 -0.58 -4.24 2.20
N HIS A 58 -0.18 -4.11 3.46
CA HIS A 58 -0.18 -5.20 4.42
C HIS A 58 -1.06 -4.83 5.63
N LEU A 59 -1.61 -5.85 6.28
CA LEU A 59 -2.12 -5.72 7.64
C LEU A 59 -0.99 -5.26 8.58
N GLU A 60 -1.36 -4.71 9.74
CA GLU A 60 -0.38 -4.41 10.80
C GLU A 60 0.34 -5.69 11.30
N SER A 61 -0.30 -6.86 11.17
CA SER A 61 0.28 -8.18 11.44
C SER A 61 1.27 -8.66 10.36
N GLY A 62 1.33 -8.00 9.21
CA GLY A 62 2.34 -8.24 8.17
C GLY A 62 1.84 -9.02 6.95
N GLU A 63 0.62 -9.54 6.95
CA GLU A 63 0.07 -10.25 5.80
C GLU A 63 -0.27 -9.28 4.65
N PRO A 64 0.12 -9.58 3.40
CA PRO A 64 -0.22 -8.76 2.26
C PRO A 64 -1.71 -8.92 1.91
N ILE A 65 -2.41 -7.80 1.75
CA ILE A 65 -3.82 -7.77 1.35
C ILE A 65 -4.00 -7.36 -0.11
N GLY A 66 -3.01 -6.71 -0.71
CA GLY A 66 -3.06 -6.24 -2.09
C GLY A 66 -1.96 -5.22 -2.35
N HIS A 67 -2.09 -4.44 -3.41
CA HIS A 67 -1.10 -3.44 -3.81
C HIS A 67 -1.78 -2.13 -4.25
N LEU A 68 -1.02 -1.03 -4.22
CA LEU A 68 -1.48 0.24 -4.75
C LEU A 68 -1.55 0.22 -6.29
N PRO A 69 -2.37 1.08 -6.91
CA PRO A 69 -2.37 1.28 -8.35
C PRO A 69 -0.98 1.67 -8.86
N VAL A 70 -0.65 1.24 -10.08
CA VAL A 70 0.68 1.43 -10.68
C VAL A 70 1.07 2.91 -10.78
N GLU A 71 0.12 3.80 -10.98
CA GLU A 71 0.34 5.25 -11.06
C GLU A 71 0.90 5.79 -9.74
N ILE A 72 0.45 5.24 -8.61
CA ILE A 72 0.93 5.59 -7.27
C ILE A 72 2.24 4.86 -6.98
N GLY A 73 2.30 3.57 -7.30
CA GLY A 73 3.52 2.76 -7.15
C GLY A 73 4.74 3.42 -7.81
N ARG A 74 4.58 3.93 -9.04
CA ARG A 74 5.65 4.57 -9.82
C ARG A 74 6.40 5.68 -9.10
N TRP A 75 5.70 6.52 -8.32
CA TRP A 75 6.34 7.63 -7.62
C TRP A 75 6.59 7.33 -6.14
N LEU A 76 5.78 6.48 -5.51
CA LEU A 76 5.91 6.18 -4.09
C LEU A 76 6.97 5.10 -3.82
N TRP A 77 7.06 4.08 -4.67
CA TRP A 77 8.02 2.98 -4.52
C TRP A 77 9.46 3.49 -4.39
N PRO A 78 9.99 4.34 -5.30
CA PRO A 78 11.39 4.79 -5.19
C PRO A 78 11.68 5.52 -3.88
N TRP A 79 10.70 6.25 -3.34
CA TRP A 79 10.85 6.99 -2.09
C TRP A 79 10.85 6.06 -0.87
N LEU A 80 9.90 5.13 -0.80
CA LEU A 80 9.84 4.11 0.25
C LEU A 80 11.10 3.24 0.26
N SER A 81 11.57 2.77 -0.91
CA SER A 81 12.78 1.93 -1.03
C SER A 81 14.07 2.63 -0.58
N ARG A 82 14.07 3.96 -0.48
CA ARG A 82 15.19 4.75 0.06
C ARG A 82 15.03 5.11 1.54
N GLY A 83 14.03 4.54 2.23
CA GLY A 83 13.75 4.79 3.64
C GLY A 83 12.72 5.89 3.91
N GLY A 84 11.94 6.28 2.90
CA GLY A 84 10.72 7.07 3.11
C GLY A 84 9.71 6.30 3.96
N VAL A 85 8.90 7.01 4.74
CA VAL A 85 7.90 6.42 5.63
C VAL A 85 6.55 7.07 5.40
N ALA A 86 5.56 6.26 5.02
CA ALA A 86 4.17 6.69 4.88
C ALA A 86 3.29 6.08 5.97
N GLU A 87 2.31 6.84 6.43
CA GLU A 87 1.22 6.33 7.27
C GLU A 87 -0.01 6.09 6.40
N ALA A 88 -0.68 4.95 6.61
CA ALA A 88 -1.88 4.61 5.88
C ALA A 88 -2.95 4.01 6.80
N ARG A 89 -4.21 4.28 6.45
CA ARG A 89 -5.38 3.75 7.15
C ARG A 89 -6.44 3.31 6.16
N ALA A 90 -7.13 2.23 6.47
CA ALA A 90 -8.30 1.83 5.72
C ALA A 90 -9.41 2.87 5.91
N LEU A 91 -9.89 3.47 4.83
CA LEU A 91 -11.00 4.44 4.90
C LEU A 91 -12.35 3.76 4.68
N GLN A 92 -12.39 2.84 3.74
CA GLN A 92 -13.57 2.07 3.39
C GLN A 92 -13.15 0.66 3.04
N VAL A 93 -13.80 -0.31 3.69
CA VAL A 93 -13.63 -1.74 3.40
C VAL A 93 -14.99 -2.23 2.94
N ARG A 94 -15.04 -2.79 1.74
CA ARG A 94 -16.24 -3.41 1.19
C ARG A 94 -15.96 -4.91 1.04
N GLY A 95 -16.93 -5.74 1.42
CA GLY A 95 -16.83 -7.19 1.31
C GLY A 95 -16.78 -7.66 -0.14
N SER A 96 -16.51 -8.96 -0.30
CA SER A 96 -16.42 -9.66 -1.59
C SER A 96 -17.69 -9.53 -2.47
N ASP A 97 -18.81 -9.15 -1.86
CA ASP A 97 -20.10 -8.92 -2.52
C ASP A 97 -20.14 -7.64 -3.38
N VAL A 98 -19.13 -6.76 -3.29
CA VAL A 98 -19.11 -5.49 -4.02
C VAL A 98 -18.18 -5.56 -5.24
N PRO A 99 -18.67 -5.22 -6.45
CA PRO A 99 -17.84 -5.16 -7.64
C PRO A 99 -16.64 -4.22 -7.46
N SER A 100 -15.45 -4.69 -7.83
CA SER A 100 -14.23 -3.88 -7.88
C SER A 100 -14.19 -3.07 -9.19
N TRP A 101 -14.96 -1.99 -9.25
CA TRP A 101 -14.91 -1.02 -10.36
C TRP A 101 -14.89 0.42 -9.84
#